data_AF-A0A915I3R3-F1
#
_entry.id   AF-A0A915I3R3-F1
#
_cell.length_a   1.000
_cell.length_b   1.000
_cell.length_c   1.000
_cell.angle_alpha   90.00
_cell.angle_beta   90.00
_cell.angle_gamma   90.00
#
_symmetry.space_group_name_H-M   'P 1'
#
loop_
_entity.id
_entity.type
_entity.pdbx_description
1 polymer ?
#
loop_
_entity_poly.entity_id
_entity_poly.type
_entity_poly.pdbx_seq_one_letter_code
_entity_poly.pdbx_strand_id
1 'polypeptide(L)'
;MKEKFRFCGDLDCPDWIVAEIALISRLTSVKLKLVCGHLAKQYVADNLEFDHIQKFMIPVFDVNECRRCIAALLFIYESATKNECTHQILNAELQQLGLPAEHCQQVCKVFEENSKILTQVVKNRICKYDGVLRNATIAEDVVENMVCFTPSKLAMTYNLPKDKALLLVHELESALKIMKEYDRRT
;
A
#
# COMPACT_ATOMS: atom_id res chain seq x y z
N MET A 1 -2.75 -25.02 -3.36
CA MET A 1 -3.87 -24.25 -3.93
C MET A 1 -3.54 -22.79 -3.72
N LYS A 2 -3.64 -21.94 -4.75
CA LYS A 2 -3.40 -20.50 -4.63
C LYS A 2 -4.66 -19.87 -4.04
N GLU A 3 -4.56 -19.38 -2.80
CA GLU A 3 -5.66 -18.72 -2.11
C GLU A 3 -5.75 -17.28 -2.62
N LYS A 4 -6.82 -16.97 -3.34
CA LYS A 4 -7.08 -15.63 -3.84
C LYS A 4 -7.67 -14.79 -2.72
N PHE A 5 -7.04 -13.65 -2.43
CA PHE A 5 -7.49 -12.75 -1.38
C PHE A 5 -8.16 -11.53 -1.99
N ARG A 6 -9.38 -11.25 -1.56
CA ARG A 6 -10.16 -10.09 -1.98
C ARG A 6 -9.54 -8.79 -1.51
N PHE A 7 -8.93 -8.76 -0.31
CA PHE A 7 -8.17 -7.58 0.14
C PHE A 7 -6.97 -7.27 -0.77
N CYS A 8 -6.46 -8.25 -1.53
CA CYS A 8 -5.43 -8.07 -2.56
C CYS A 8 -6.00 -7.91 -3.99
N GLY A 9 -7.33 -7.85 -4.16
CA GLY A 9 -7.97 -7.75 -5.48
C GLY A 9 -8.05 -9.08 -6.22
N ASP A 10 -8.36 -10.16 -5.50
CA ASP A 10 -8.42 -11.55 -5.99
C ASP A 10 -7.07 -12.09 -6.49
N LEU A 11 -5.98 -11.50 -5.98
CA LEU A 11 -4.60 -11.89 -6.22
C LEU A 11 -4.03 -12.66 -5.00
N ASP A 12 -2.91 -13.35 -5.22
CA ASP A 12 -2.14 -13.96 -4.15
C ASP A 12 -1.54 -12.86 -3.25
N CYS A 13 -1.50 -13.12 -1.94
CA CYS A 13 -0.82 -12.24 -0.99
C CYS A 13 0.70 -12.30 -1.23
N PRO A 14 1.42 -11.16 -1.29
CA PRO A 14 2.86 -11.19 -1.50
C PRO A 14 3.59 -11.81 -0.30
N ASP A 15 4.65 -12.59 -0.57
CA ASP A 15 5.35 -13.40 0.45
C ASP A 15 5.89 -12.59 1.64
N TRP A 16 6.32 -11.35 1.40
CA TRP A 16 6.78 -10.46 2.47
C TRP A 16 5.65 -10.08 3.44
N ILE A 17 4.39 -9.94 2.99
CA ILE A 17 3.28 -9.71 3.93
C ILE A 17 3.02 -10.94 4.77
N VAL A 18 3.10 -12.13 4.18
CA VAL A 18 2.87 -13.40 4.88
C VAL A 18 3.92 -13.60 5.98
N ALA A 19 5.19 -13.34 5.69
CA ALA A 19 6.27 -13.39 6.68
C ALA A 19 6.04 -12.37 7.82
N GLU A 20 5.55 -11.18 7.49
CA GLU A 20 5.31 -10.11 8.46
C GLU A 20 4.08 -10.40 9.34
N ILE A 21 3.06 -11.07 8.81
CA ILE A 21 1.90 -11.54 9.58
C ILE A 21 2.31 -12.51 10.69
N ALA A 22 3.27 -13.40 10.40
CA ALA A 22 3.83 -14.27 11.41
C ALA A 22 4.54 -13.47 12.53
N LEU A 23 5.20 -12.35 12.20
CA LEU A 23 5.80 -11.47 13.19
C LEU A 23 4.73 -10.73 14.02
N ILE A 24 3.70 -10.18 13.38
CA ILE A 24 2.61 -9.44 14.06
C ILE A 24 1.91 -10.31 15.12
N SER A 25 1.81 -11.63 14.90
CA SER A 25 1.24 -12.57 15.87
C SER A 25 2.00 -12.64 17.22
N ARG A 26 3.26 -12.18 17.29
CA ARG A 26 4.05 -12.08 18.53
C ARG A 26 3.61 -10.92 19.44
N LEU A 27 2.89 -9.92 18.92
CA LEU A 27 2.33 -8.84 19.74
C LEU A 27 1.16 -9.35 20.56
N THR A 28 0.77 -8.63 21.61
CA THR A 28 -0.51 -8.86 22.27
C THR A 28 -1.63 -8.14 21.50
N SER A 29 -2.86 -8.67 21.56
CA SER A 29 -4.02 -8.09 20.88
C SER A 29 -4.28 -6.63 21.29
N VAL A 30 -4.00 -6.29 22.55
CA VAL A 30 -4.09 -4.92 23.09
C VAL A 30 -3.05 -3.99 22.45
N LYS A 31 -1.78 -4.41 22.37
CA LYS A 31 -0.72 -3.60 21.73
C LYS A 31 -1.00 -3.42 20.25
N LEU A 32 -1.45 -4.46 19.56
CA LEU A 32 -1.83 -4.39 18.16
C LEU A 32 -2.95 -3.38 17.92
N LYS A 33 -4.00 -3.38 18.76
CA LYS A 33 -5.08 -2.39 18.67
C LYS A 33 -4.57 -0.96 18.82
N LEU A 34 -3.68 -0.71 19.80
CA LEU A 34 -3.08 0.61 20.01
C LEU A 34 -2.28 1.07 18.80
N VAL A 35 -1.40 0.21 18.29
CA VAL A 35 -0.59 0.49 17.08
C VAL A 35 -1.48 0.79 15.89
N CYS A 36 -2.46 -0.07 15.61
CA CYS A 36 -3.43 0.12 14.53
C CYS A 36 -4.18 1.45 14.65
N GLY A 37 -4.63 1.80 15.87
CA GLY A 37 -5.32 3.06 16.12
C GLY A 37 -4.44 4.29 15.91
N HIS A 38 -3.18 4.25 16.36
CA HIS A 38 -2.21 5.32 16.09
C HIS A 38 -1.87 5.42 14.60
N LEU A 39 -1.68 4.29 13.93
CA LEU A 39 -1.38 4.21 12.51
C LEU A 39 -2.52 4.78 11.66
N ALA A 40 -3.77 4.43 11.96
CA ALA A 40 -4.93 5.00 11.27
C ALA A 40 -4.99 6.53 11.45
N LYS A 41 -4.76 7.04 12.67
CA LYS A 41 -4.75 8.49 12.93
C LYS A 41 -3.63 9.22 12.19
N GLN A 42 -2.40 8.69 12.24
CA GLN A 42 -1.25 9.28 11.54
C GLN A 42 -1.41 9.22 10.02
N TYR A 43 -2.01 8.13 9.52
CA TYR A 43 -2.32 7.99 8.10
C TYR A 43 -3.31 9.05 7.62
N VAL A 44 -4.33 9.37 8.42
CA VAL A 44 -5.29 10.44 8.14
C VAL A 44 -4.65 11.82 8.20
N ALA A 45 -3.76 12.04 9.16
CA ALA A 45 -3.08 13.33 9.35
C ALA A 45 -1.97 13.63 8.33
N ASP A 46 -1.71 12.72 7.38
CA ASP A 46 -0.60 12.78 6.43
C ASP A 46 0.78 12.99 7.08
N ASN A 47 0.91 12.64 8.36
CA ASN A 47 2.13 12.78 9.15
C ASN A 47 2.48 11.42 9.78
N LEU A 48 3.20 10.60 9.03
CA LEU A 48 3.64 9.26 9.45
C LEU A 48 4.91 9.38 10.30
N GLU A 49 4.75 9.70 11.58
CA GLU A 49 5.84 9.71 12.55
C GLU A 49 6.08 8.30 13.11
N PHE A 50 6.91 7.55 12.38
CA PHE A 50 7.26 6.17 12.72
C PHE A 50 7.92 6.03 14.10
N ASP A 51 8.64 7.04 14.59
CA ASP A 51 9.31 7.02 15.90
C ASP A 51 8.30 6.88 17.06
N HIS A 52 7.16 7.55 16.94
CA HIS A 52 6.10 7.47 17.96
C HIS A 52 5.45 6.09 18.02
N ILE A 53 5.21 5.46 16.87
CA ILE A 53 4.63 4.12 16.83
C ILE A 53 5.65 3.06 17.28
N GLN A 54 6.92 3.22 16.88
CA GLN A 54 8.00 2.30 17.23
C GLN A 54 8.13 2.14 18.74
N LYS A 55 8.00 3.23 19.54
CA LYS A 55 8.05 3.20 21.01
C LYS A 55 7.13 2.17 21.66
N PHE A 56 5.98 1.88 21.06
CA PHE A 56 5.02 0.88 21.58
C PHE A 56 5.43 -0.58 21.25
N MET A 57 6.31 -0.77 20.27
CA MET A 57 6.73 -2.06 19.72
C MET A 57 8.15 -2.49 20.14
N ILE A 58 9.02 -1.54 20.54
CA ILE A 58 10.41 -1.80 20.99
C ILE A 58 10.55 -2.95 22.01
N PRO A 59 9.68 -3.13 23.03
CA PRO A 59 9.89 -4.22 23.99
C PRO A 59 9.70 -5.62 23.41
N VAL A 60 9.18 -5.75 22.18
CA VAL A 60 8.91 -7.05 21.52
C VAL A 60 9.73 -7.22 20.25
N PHE A 61 10.11 -6.12 19.60
CA PHE A 61 10.70 -6.11 18.26
C PHE A 61 11.89 -5.16 18.16
N ASP A 62 12.81 -5.49 17.25
CA ASP A 62 13.87 -4.59 16.82
C ASP A 62 13.31 -3.40 16.00
N VAL A 63 14.07 -2.33 15.86
CA VAL A 63 13.70 -1.14 15.07
C VAL A 63 13.31 -1.52 13.63
N ASN A 64 14.03 -2.49 13.03
CA ASN A 64 13.75 -2.97 11.68
C ASN A 64 12.47 -3.81 11.61
N GLU A 65 12.24 -4.69 12.59
CA GLU A 65 11.00 -5.46 12.71
C GLU A 65 9.79 -4.55 12.92
N CYS A 66 9.92 -3.50 13.75
CA CYS A 66 8.87 -2.51 13.96
C CYS A 66 8.48 -1.83 12.64
N ARG A 67 9.46 -1.41 11.83
CA ARG A 67 9.21 -0.77 10.53
C ARG A 67 8.49 -1.70 9.56
N ARG A 68 8.90 -2.98 9.50
CA ARG A 68 8.24 -3.99 8.65
C ARG A 68 6.81 -4.25 9.10
N CYS A 69 6.57 -4.43 10.40
CA CYS A 69 5.22 -4.60 10.95
C CYS A 69 4.32 -3.40 10.63
N ILE A 70 4.83 -2.18 10.79
CA ILE A 70 4.08 -0.95 10.46
C ILE A 70 3.75 -0.91 8.96
N ALA A 71 4.71 -1.20 8.09
CA ALA A 71 4.51 -1.24 6.65
C ALA A 71 3.48 -2.32 6.23
N ALA A 72 3.52 -3.49 6.86
CA ALA A 72 2.56 -4.56 6.61
C ALA A 72 1.13 -4.17 7.03
N LEU A 73 0.95 -3.59 8.22
CA LEU A 73 -0.35 -3.10 8.68
C LEU A 73 -0.90 -1.98 7.78
N LEU A 74 -0.02 -1.06 7.36
CA LEU A 74 -0.37 -0.01 6.42
C LEU A 74 -0.82 -0.58 5.07
N PHE A 75 -0.06 -1.53 4.52
CA PHE A 75 -0.39 -2.20 3.27
C PHE A 75 -1.73 -2.94 3.34
N ILE A 76 -2.01 -3.63 4.45
CA ILE A 76 -3.30 -4.31 4.68
C ILE A 76 -4.44 -3.29 4.64
N TYR A 77 -4.33 -2.16 5.36
CA TYR A 77 -5.37 -1.14 5.35
C TYR A 77 -5.54 -0.46 4.00
N GLU A 78 -4.45 -0.13 3.31
CA GLU A 78 -4.52 0.45 1.97
C GLU A 78 -5.16 -0.51 0.98
N SER A 79 -4.75 -1.77 0.98
CA SER A 79 -5.24 -2.78 0.03
C SER A 79 -6.70 -3.13 0.30
N ALA A 80 -7.08 -3.30 1.57
CA ALA A 80 -8.48 -3.49 1.96
C ALA A 80 -9.37 -2.30 1.57
N THR A 81 -8.85 -1.07 1.70
CA THR A 81 -9.58 0.15 1.30
C THR A 81 -9.68 0.28 -0.22
N LYS A 82 -8.60 0.00 -0.95
CA LYS A 82 -8.54 0.03 -2.43
C LYS A 82 -9.54 -0.93 -3.06
N ASN A 83 -9.64 -2.13 -2.50
CA ASN A 83 -10.49 -3.20 -3.01
C ASN A 83 -11.90 -3.21 -2.37
N GLU A 84 -12.28 -2.13 -1.68
CA GLU A 84 -13.59 -1.96 -1.02
C GLU A 84 -14.03 -3.19 -0.20
N CYS A 85 -13.09 -3.78 0.52
CA CYS A 85 -13.32 -5.02 1.25
C CYS A 85 -14.14 -4.80 2.52
N THR A 86 -15.13 -5.67 2.74
CA THR A 86 -15.92 -5.68 3.98
C THR A 86 -15.08 -6.21 5.15
N HIS A 87 -15.28 -5.66 6.35
CA HIS A 87 -14.59 -6.08 7.57
C HIS A 87 -14.70 -7.59 7.86
N GLN A 88 -15.81 -8.23 7.51
CA GLN A 88 -16.02 -9.68 7.64
C GLN A 88 -15.09 -10.49 6.74
N ILE A 89 -14.95 -10.07 5.48
CA ILE A 89 -14.08 -10.72 4.49
C ILE A 89 -12.62 -10.54 4.91
N LEU A 90 -12.23 -9.31 5.26
CA LEU A 90 -10.89 -9.01 5.74
C LEU A 90 -10.51 -9.87 6.96
N ASN A 91 -11.46 -10.11 7.88
CA ASN A 91 -11.22 -10.93 9.05
C ASN A 91 -10.94 -12.40 8.67
N ALA A 92 -11.77 -12.97 7.80
CA ALA A 92 -11.60 -14.35 7.32
C ALA A 92 -10.27 -14.53 6.57
N GLU A 93 -9.89 -13.55 5.74
CA GLU A 93 -8.66 -13.58 4.95
C GLU A 93 -7.41 -13.45 5.82
N LEU A 94 -7.41 -12.55 6.82
CA LEU A 94 -6.31 -12.44 7.77
C LEU A 94 -6.15 -13.70 8.63
N GLN A 95 -7.26 -14.39 8.96
CA GLN A 95 -7.20 -15.69 9.65
C GLN A 95 -6.60 -16.78 8.77
N GLN A 96 -6.95 -16.82 7.47
CA GLN A 96 -6.35 -17.76 6.51
C GLN A 96 -4.84 -17.55 6.37
N LEU A 97 -4.38 -16.30 6.43
CA LEU A 97 -2.96 -15.94 6.42
C LEU A 97 -2.20 -16.32 7.70
N GLY A 98 -2.89 -16.87 8.71
CA GLY A 98 -2.27 -17.37 9.94
C GLY A 98 -2.25 -16.38 11.11
N LEU A 99 -2.94 -15.23 10.99
CA LEU A 99 -3.08 -14.29 12.11
C LEU A 99 -4.14 -14.83 13.10
N PRO A 100 -3.90 -14.84 14.43
CA PRO A 100 -4.85 -15.41 15.37
C PRO A 100 -6.16 -14.58 15.40
N ALA A 101 -7.29 -15.25 15.61
CA ALA A 101 -8.63 -14.64 15.50
C ALA A 101 -8.81 -13.38 16.37
N GLU A 102 -8.22 -13.33 17.56
CA GLU A 102 -8.25 -12.16 18.43
C GLU A 102 -7.59 -10.93 17.78
N HIS A 103 -6.46 -11.12 17.10
CA HIS A 103 -5.73 -10.07 16.40
C HIS A 103 -6.51 -9.57 15.19
N CYS A 104 -7.06 -10.49 14.40
CA CYS A 104 -7.92 -10.16 13.25
C CYS A 104 -9.09 -9.28 13.69
N GLN A 105 -9.76 -9.64 14.80
CA GLN A 105 -10.85 -8.83 15.33
C GLN A 105 -10.41 -7.41 15.71
N GLN A 106 -9.23 -7.21 16.31
CA GLN A 106 -8.77 -5.86 16.64
C GLN A 106 -8.44 -5.03 15.38
N VAL A 107 -7.76 -5.64 14.40
CA VAL A 107 -7.41 -4.98 13.13
C VAL A 107 -8.68 -4.56 12.39
N CYS A 108 -9.67 -5.45 12.32
CA CYS A 108 -10.95 -5.19 11.66
C CYS A 108 -11.79 -4.13 12.38
N LYS A 109 -11.80 -4.10 13.73
CA LYS A 109 -12.51 -3.05 14.50
C LYS A 109 -11.95 -1.67 14.19
N VAL A 110 -10.62 -1.52 14.19
CA VAL A 110 -9.97 -0.25 13.84
C VAL A 110 -10.23 0.12 12.38
N PHE A 111 -10.27 -0.85 11.47
CA PHE A 111 -10.63 -0.61 10.08
C PHE A 111 -12.06 -0.09 9.94
N GLU A 112 -13.03 -0.70 10.62
CA GLU A 112 -14.44 -0.31 10.57
C GLU A 112 -14.66 1.10 11.12
N GLU A 113 -14.06 1.42 12.28
CA GLU A 113 -14.12 2.74 12.91
C GLU A 113 -13.57 3.85 11.98
N ASN A 114 -12.52 3.54 11.21
CA ASN A 114 -11.84 4.51 10.36
C ASN A 114 -12.15 4.36 8.86
N SER A 115 -13.02 3.43 8.47
CA SER A 115 -13.21 3.00 7.07
C SER A 115 -13.56 4.17 6.15
N LYS A 116 -14.49 5.04 6.57
CA LYS A 116 -14.90 6.21 5.78
C LYS A 116 -13.75 7.20 5.56
N ILE A 117 -12.97 7.43 6.60
CA ILE A 117 -11.87 8.41 6.59
C ILE A 117 -10.69 7.84 5.78
N LEU A 118 -10.32 6.58 6.03
CA LEU A 118 -9.31 5.86 5.25
C LEU A 118 -9.68 5.83 3.76
N THR A 119 -10.94 5.58 3.43
CA THR A 119 -11.42 5.61 2.04
C THR A 119 -11.24 6.98 1.40
N GLN A 120 -11.53 8.06 2.11
CA GLN A 120 -11.31 9.42 1.59
C GLN A 120 -9.82 9.71 1.41
N VAL A 121 -8.98 9.38 2.39
CA VAL A 121 -7.53 9.59 2.32
C VAL A 121 -6.91 8.77 1.20
N VAL A 122 -7.29 7.49 1.09
CA VAL A 122 -6.87 6.59 0.01
C VAL A 122 -7.38 7.12 -1.33
N LYS A 123 -8.62 7.60 -1.47
CA LYS A 123 -9.10 8.24 -2.71
C LYS A 123 -8.38 9.54 -3.07
N ASN A 124 -7.90 10.28 -2.07
CA ASN A 124 -7.11 11.49 -2.29
C ASN A 124 -5.65 11.19 -2.65
N ARG A 125 -5.09 10.09 -2.12
CA ARG A 125 -3.72 9.64 -2.36
C ARG A 125 -3.58 8.78 -3.62
N ILE A 126 -4.56 7.95 -3.90
CA ILE A 126 -4.74 7.35 -5.22
C ILE A 126 -5.14 8.51 -6.11
N CYS A 127 -4.17 9.08 -6.81
CA CYS A 127 -4.50 9.91 -7.95
C CYS A 127 -5.42 9.07 -8.84
N LYS A 128 -6.70 9.42 -8.92
CA LYS A 128 -7.40 9.22 -10.19
C LYS A 128 -6.55 9.98 -11.18
N TYR A 129 -5.81 9.25 -12.00
CA TYR A 129 -5.21 9.82 -13.16
C TYR A 129 -6.38 10.21 -14.08
N ASP A 130 -6.81 11.47 -13.95
CA ASP A 130 -7.91 12.09 -14.73
C ASP A 130 -7.35 13.10 -15.75
N GLY A 131 -6.04 13.06 -15.98
CA GLY A 131 -5.37 14.00 -16.86
C GLY A 131 -4.45 13.25 -17.79
N VAL A 132 -4.76 13.30 -19.08
CA VAL A 132 -3.83 13.01 -20.17
C VAL A 132 -2.41 13.39 -19.75
N LEU A 133 -1.44 12.47 -19.92
CA LEU A 133 0.01 12.69 -19.90
C LEU A 133 0.34 13.66 -21.04
N ARG A 134 -0.13 14.89 -20.93
CA ARG A 134 0.32 16.01 -21.73
C ARG A 134 1.50 16.55 -20.96
N ASN A 135 2.68 16.14 -21.44
CA ASN A 135 3.96 16.79 -21.19
C ASN A 135 4.75 16.18 -20.01
N ALA A 136 5.10 14.90 -20.14
CA ALA A 136 6.43 14.50 -19.68
C ALA A 136 7.43 15.05 -20.69
N THR A 137 7.96 16.25 -20.45
CA THR A 137 9.05 16.77 -21.26
C THR A 137 10.32 16.06 -20.82
N ILE A 138 10.90 15.26 -21.73
CA ILE A 138 12.25 14.73 -21.55
C ILE A 138 13.18 15.95 -21.61
N ALA A 139 13.73 16.36 -20.47
CA ALA A 139 14.84 17.29 -20.48
C ALA A 139 16.05 16.53 -21.02
N GLU A 140 16.41 16.77 -22.27
CA GLU A 140 17.68 16.35 -22.87
C GLU A 140 18.80 17.18 -22.25
N ASP A 141 19.13 16.95 -20.98
CA ASP A 141 20.40 17.39 -20.44
C ASP A 141 21.41 16.25 -20.52
N VAL A 142 22.50 16.59 -21.16
CA VAL A 142 23.55 15.73 -21.73
C VAL A 142 24.37 15.08 -20.61
N VAL A 143 23.92 13.91 -20.14
CA VAL A 143 24.81 12.87 -19.63
C VAL A 143 24.27 11.54 -20.18
N GLU A 144 25.00 10.96 -21.13
CA GLU A 144 24.56 9.85 -21.97
C GLU A 144 23.86 8.73 -21.16
N ASN A 145 22.59 8.50 -21.50
CA ASN A 145 21.74 7.34 -21.17
C ASN A 145 20.94 7.31 -19.85
N MET A 146 20.64 8.45 -19.23
CA MET A 146 19.70 8.51 -18.09
C MET A 146 18.50 9.44 -18.35
N VAL A 147 17.29 8.98 -18.04
CA VAL A 147 16.06 9.77 -18.06
C VAL A 147 15.64 10.06 -16.62
N CYS A 148 15.56 11.34 -16.26
CA CYS A 148 15.11 11.79 -14.95
C CYS A 148 13.59 11.98 -14.95
N PHE A 149 12.88 11.25 -14.08
CA PHE A 149 11.47 11.50 -13.80
C PHE A 149 11.35 12.32 -12.51
N THR A 150 10.79 13.52 -12.59
CA THR A 150 10.47 14.33 -11.41
C THR A 150 8.96 14.24 -11.13
N PRO A 151 8.53 13.59 -10.04
CA PRO A 151 7.16 13.71 -9.57
C PRO A 151 6.97 15.09 -8.96
N SER A 152 5.88 15.76 -9.32
CA SER A 152 5.55 17.13 -8.86
C SER A 152 5.22 17.25 -7.36
N LYS A 153 5.29 16.18 -6.55
CA LYS A 153 5.07 16.25 -5.09
C LYS A 153 6.04 15.45 -4.19
N LEU A 154 6.99 14.70 -4.74
CA LEU A 154 8.12 14.18 -3.97
C LEU A 154 9.38 14.42 -4.79
N ALA A 155 10.28 15.25 -4.28
CA ALA A 155 11.61 15.46 -4.84
C ALA A 155 12.47 14.21 -4.57
N MET A 156 12.15 13.10 -5.23
CA MET A 156 12.98 11.92 -5.25
C MET A 156 13.31 11.61 -6.71
N THR A 157 14.55 11.87 -7.07
CA THR A 157 15.11 11.60 -8.39
C THR A 157 15.46 10.12 -8.48
N TYR A 158 14.83 9.39 -9.39
CA TYR A 158 15.16 7.98 -9.66
C TYR A 158 15.98 7.90 -10.94
N ASN A 159 17.14 7.25 -10.87
CA ASN A 159 17.98 7.00 -12.03
C ASN A 159 17.53 5.69 -12.70
N LEU A 160 17.00 5.77 -13.92
CA LEU A 160 16.59 4.61 -14.69
C LEU A 160 17.44 4.45 -15.96
N PRO A 161 18.03 3.27 -16.21
CA PRO A 161 18.73 2.99 -17.46
C PRO A 161 17.79 3.11 -18.66
N LYS A 162 18.28 3.71 -19.75
CA LYS A 162 17.53 4.00 -20.97
C LYS A 162 16.72 2.80 -21.53
N ASP A 163 17.30 1.60 -21.52
CA ASP A 163 16.64 0.40 -22.04
C ASP A 163 15.38 0.03 -21.24
N LYS A 164 15.43 0.20 -19.92
CA LYS A 164 14.27 -0.04 -19.03
C LYS A 164 13.23 1.06 -19.16
N ALA A 165 13.66 2.30 -19.41
CA ALA A 165 12.74 3.41 -19.67
C ALA A 165 11.97 3.20 -20.98
N LEU A 166 12.64 2.73 -22.04
CA LEU A 166 12.01 2.41 -23.32
C LEU A 166 11.00 1.26 -23.19
N LEU A 167 11.34 0.22 -22.43
CA LEU A 167 10.42 -0.88 -22.14
C LEU A 167 9.14 -0.37 -21.44
N LEU A 168 9.30 0.47 -20.42
CA LEU A 168 8.18 1.07 -19.70
C LEU A 168 7.31 1.95 -20.60
N VAL A 169 7.91 2.77 -21.46
CA VAL A 169 7.17 3.58 -22.42
C VAL A 169 6.33 2.69 -23.35
N HIS A 170 6.93 1.62 -23.89
CA HIS A 170 6.22 0.67 -24.74
C HIS A 170 5.06 -0.05 -24.02
N GLU A 171 5.27 -0.47 -22.77
CA GLU A 171 4.21 -1.07 -21.95
C GLU A 171 3.08 -0.09 -21.65
N LEU A 172 3.42 1.16 -21.34
CA LEU A 172 2.44 2.22 -21.08
C LEU A 172 1.65 2.58 -22.35
N GLU A 173 2.29 2.64 -23.51
CA GLU A 173 1.62 2.84 -24.80
C GLU A 173 0.66 1.70 -25.13
N SER A 174 1.10 0.46 -24.86
CA SER A 174 0.26 -0.74 -25.02
C SER A 174 -0.97 -0.69 -24.11
N ALA A 175 -0.77 -0.36 -22.83
CA ALA A 175 -1.87 -0.18 -21.87
C ALA A 175 -2.82 0.95 -22.29
N LEU A 176 -2.29 2.07 -22.80
CA LEU A 176 -3.07 3.22 -23.25
C LEU A 176 -3.93 2.88 -24.47
N LYS A 177 -3.42 2.03 -25.37
CA LYS A 177 -4.21 1.50 -26.49
C LYS A 177 -5.39 0.66 -26.00
N ILE A 178 -5.17 -0.24 -25.04
CA ILE A 178 -6.22 -1.08 -24.44
C ILE A 178 -7.28 -0.21 -23.74
N MET A 179 -6.84 0.80 -22.98
CA MET A 179 -7.76 1.72 -22.29
C MET A 179 -8.64 2.50 -23.27
N LYS A 180 -8.07 3.00 -24.39
CA LYS A 180 -8.84 3.67 -25.46
C LYS A 180 -9.82 2.74 -26.17
N GLU A 181 -9.50 1.46 -26.29
CA GLU A 181 -10.42 0.47 -26.86
C GLU A 181 -11.60 0.20 -25.92
N TYR A 182 -11.39 0.26 -24.61
CA TYR A 182 -12.45 0.12 -23.60
C TYR A 182 -13.40 1.31 -23.59
N ASP A 183 -12.86 2.54 -23.64
CA ASP A 183 -13.63 3.79 -23.63
C ASP A 183 -14.56 3.94 -24.86
N ARG A 184 -14.18 3.34 -26.00
CA ARG A 184 -15.03 3.31 -27.22
C ARG A 184 -16.17 2.28 -27.16
N ARG A 185 -16.19 1.38 -26.18
CA ARG A 185 -17.19 0.30 -26.05
C ARG A 185 -18.29 0.62 -25.02
N THR A 186 -18.07 1.61 -24.17
CA THR A 186 -19.07 2.23 -23.29
C THR A 186 -19.77 3.40 -23.97
#